data_AF-A0A6N3CMZ8-F1
#
_entry.id   AF-A0A6N3CMZ8-F1
#
_cell.length_a   1.000
_cell.length_b   1.000
_cell.length_c   1.000
_cell.angle_alpha   90.00
_cell.angle_beta   90.00
_cell.angle_gamma   90.00
#
_symmetry.space_group_name_H-M   'P 1'
#
loop_
_entity.id
_entity.type
_entity.pdbx_description
1 polymer ?
#
loop_
_entity_poly.entity_id
_entity_poly.type
_entity_poly.pdbx_seq_one_letter_code
_entity_poly.pdbx_strand_id
1 'polypeptide(L)'
;MGTEYITSTVNNLFEKLDIASKNLDGFSQEIDERRDEINKILLSIPAKSDEFSKVVKPKKESNLVDKAVESILTEINASIDRWNNDLTSQLKGTEFMKKHEKYLVVMVFGAVKAGKSSLGNFFAGKYFSKSNVKTEYNHRDKPQFISEESGRETGGLTKELNGDTWFTEGVTDTTGAIQYFTLSGLRWMDSPGTGAVKKDGDSKDMEQMVNDYIPFVDLCIFLMNSSEPGLQEDMKYMEKLSREGQESLVVITRSDVVEEDIDENDEIIKTLRPKEPERRKLQEDDIVTRLAEQYPDLDSEKFRAMSVSTMLAHHAIEEEDESKFKDSNLDKLMNLLADKASTQTTDLKIARPKRNMNSFIERLITGDNIDHKFEGLETLLGKFKELQDPIDEYKQKLENRKQRVTNLIIQDIQSDLKSKLLEWNQIVESSKNTIDSNKMNTEINKIIEKGINKGINKEVASIIEGYSNDSIKSISSLVTVQSLGKNYEEVEHSYKERILVERDPDGWWEKTRSFFGKTYYRTRTITHTEILKIDVGTNVNDVLESLLNQSRAIIEQEVKAALLDIQKQYFLPQEKYIATMTNMLQDSIQQLRRLKYEDA
;
A
#
# COMPACT_ATOMS: atom_id res chain seq x y z
N MET A 1 63.17 3.20 28.20
CA MET A 1 62.39 1.95 28.37
C MET A 1 61.00 2.40 28.77
N GLY A 2 60.04 2.44 27.86
CA GLY A 2 58.71 2.99 28.17
C GLY A 2 57.74 3.09 26.99
N THR A 3 57.92 2.27 25.95
CA THR A 3 57.01 2.28 24.79
C THR A 3 56.55 0.89 24.37
N GLU A 4 57.01 -0.16 25.06
CA GLU A 4 56.70 -1.56 24.74
C GLU A 4 55.21 -1.86 24.93
N TYR A 5 54.55 -1.27 25.93
CA TYR A 5 53.12 -1.44 26.14
C TYR A 5 52.30 -0.81 25.02
N ILE A 6 52.66 0.41 24.60
CA ILE A 6 51.99 1.12 23.51
C ILE A 6 52.17 0.33 22.21
N THR A 7 53.42 -0.05 21.90
CA THR A 7 53.74 -0.85 20.71
C THR A 7 53.02 -2.20 20.71
N SER A 8 53.05 -2.95 21.81
CA SER A 8 52.38 -4.26 21.88
C SER A 8 50.86 -4.16 21.72
N THR A 9 50.23 -3.12 22.29
CA THR A 9 48.79 -2.86 22.13
C THR A 9 48.42 -2.59 20.68
N VAL A 10 49.18 -1.72 20.01
CA VAL A 10 48.98 -1.42 18.59
C VAL A 10 49.21 -2.66 17.72
N ASN A 11 50.30 -3.39 17.96
CA ASN A 11 50.64 -4.57 17.18
C ASN A 11 49.58 -5.67 17.32
N ASN A 12 49.05 -5.89 18.52
CA ASN A 12 47.94 -6.82 18.75
C ASN A 12 46.70 -6.43 17.95
N LEU A 13 46.33 -5.14 17.94
CA LEU A 13 45.20 -4.66 17.11
C LEU A 13 45.41 -5.03 15.64
N PHE A 14 46.57 -4.70 15.07
CA PHE A 14 46.85 -5.00 13.66
C PHE A 14 46.89 -6.51 13.36
N GLU A 15 47.47 -7.32 14.24
CA GLU A 15 47.48 -8.77 14.11
C GLU A 15 46.05 -9.32 14.00
N LYS A 16 45.15 -8.87 14.89
CA LYS A 16 43.74 -9.29 14.85
C LYS A 16 43.00 -8.77 13.62
N LEU A 17 43.26 -7.53 13.19
CA LEU A 17 42.66 -6.97 11.97
C LEU A 17 43.14 -7.69 10.70
N ASP A 18 44.41 -8.12 10.66
CA ASP A 18 44.95 -8.90 9.55
C ASP A 18 44.32 -10.30 9.50
N ILE A 19 44.10 -10.94 10.66
CA ILE A 19 43.35 -12.20 10.74
C ILE A 19 41.92 -12.01 10.22
N ALA A 20 41.24 -10.92 10.65
CA ALA A 20 39.92 -10.58 10.16
C ALA A 20 39.89 -10.43 8.64
N SER A 21 40.85 -9.66 8.08
CA SER A 21 40.97 -9.45 6.64
C SER A 21 41.13 -10.76 5.88
N LYS A 22 42.01 -11.67 6.35
CA LYS A 22 42.23 -12.98 5.72
C LYS A 22 41.00 -13.88 5.79
N ASN A 23 40.24 -13.82 6.88
CA ASN A 23 39.01 -14.59 7.05
C ASN A 23 37.85 -14.04 6.20
N LEU A 24 37.91 -12.77 5.80
CA LEU A 24 36.88 -12.08 5.01
C LEU A 24 37.18 -12.08 3.50
N ASP A 25 38.40 -12.40 3.09
CA ASP A 25 38.77 -12.59 1.68
C ASP A 25 38.09 -13.85 1.10
N GLY A 26 36.96 -13.65 0.42
CA GLY A 26 36.17 -14.72 -0.22
C GLY A 26 34.67 -14.70 0.09
N PHE A 27 34.19 -13.69 0.82
CA PHE A 27 32.79 -13.56 1.21
C PHE A 27 31.94 -12.80 0.17
N SER A 28 30.66 -13.21 0.03
CA SER A 28 29.52 -12.58 -0.68
C SER A 28 29.21 -12.99 -2.14
N GLN A 29 28.32 -13.98 -2.28
CA GLN A 29 27.46 -14.19 -3.46
C GLN A 29 26.01 -14.53 -3.01
N GLU A 30 25.84 -15.33 -1.96
CA GLU A 30 24.53 -15.85 -1.54
C GLU A 30 23.59 -14.79 -0.88
N ILE A 31 24.14 -13.83 -0.12
CA ILE A 31 23.33 -12.79 0.54
C ILE A 31 22.78 -11.79 -0.49
N ASP A 32 23.54 -11.53 -1.55
CA ASP A 32 23.16 -10.62 -2.63
C ASP A 32 22.03 -11.19 -3.48
N GLU A 33 22.09 -12.48 -3.84
CA GLU A 33 21.06 -13.14 -4.63
C GLU A 33 19.68 -13.11 -3.96
N ARG A 34 19.61 -13.49 -2.66
CA ARG A 34 18.34 -13.45 -1.91
C ARG A 34 17.79 -12.03 -1.76
N ARG A 35 18.67 -11.02 -1.65
CA ARG A 35 18.27 -9.62 -1.55
C ARG A 35 17.71 -9.10 -2.87
N ASP A 36 18.34 -9.45 -3.99
CA ASP A 36 17.83 -9.14 -5.33
C ASP A 36 16.46 -9.79 -5.56
N GLU A 37 16.24 -11.00 -5.04
CA GLU A 37 14.93 -11.66 -5.06
C GLU A 37 13.88 -10.90 -4.24
N ILE A 38 14.21 -10.45 -3.01
CA ILE A 38 13.31 -9.61 -2.20
C ILE A 38 12.94 -8.33 -2.98
N ASN A 39 13.92 -7.63 -3.54
CA ASN A 39 13.69 -6.41 -4.32
C ASN A 39 12.79 -6.67 -5.53
N LYS A 40 13.01 -7.77 -6.25
CA LYS A 40 12.19 -8.16 -7.40
C LYS A 40 10.74 -8.44 -7.00
N ILE A 41 10.51 -9.10 -5.87
CA ILE A 41 9.16 -9.36 -5.34
C ILE A 41 8.48 -8.03 -5.02
N LEU A 42 9.16 -7.14 -4.29
CA LEU A 42 8.59 -5.88 -3.84
C LEU A 42 8.28 -4.93 -5.01
N LEU A 43 9.16 -4.83 -6.02
CA LEU A 43 8.93 -4.02 -7.23
C LEU A 43 7.79 -4.56 -8.11
N SER A 44 7.44 -5.84 -7.99
CA SER A 44 6.35 -6.43 -8.76
C SER A 44 4.95 -6.01 -8.28
N ILE A 45 4.83 -5.59 -7.01
CA ILE A 45 3.56 -5.20 -6.37
C ILE A 45 3.03 -3.87 -6.93
N PRO A 46 3.82 -2.76 -6.98
CA PRO A 46 3.37 -1.50 -7.58
C PRO A 46 3.08 -1.62 -9.08
N ALA A 47 3.94 -2.32 -9.83
CA ALA A 47 3.79 -2.45 -11.28
C ALA A 47 2.45 -3.08 -11.68
N LYS A 48 1.99 -4.09 -10.92
CA LYS A 48 0.68 -4.71 -11.12
C LYS A 48 -0.47 -3.85 -10.59
N SER A 49 -0.28 -3.10 -9.50
CA SER A 49 -1.29 -2.15 -8.99
C SER A 49 -1.62 -1.08 -10.05
N ASP A 50 -0.58 -0.51 -10.68
CA ASP A 50 -0.69 0.54 -11.71
C ASP A 50 -1.31 0.07 -13.04
N GLU A 51 -1.13 -1.20 -13.39
CA GLU A 51 -1.74 -1.77 -14.59
C GLU A 51 -3.26 -1.86 -14.45
N PHE A 52 -3.74 -2.23 -13.26
CA PHE A 52 -5.17 -2.45 -13.00
C PHE A 52 -5.93 -1.19 -12.57
N SER A 53 -5.28 -0.22 -11.91
CA SER A 53 -5.90 1.09 -11.58
C SER A 53 -6.38 1.84 -12.82
N LYS A 54 -5.74 1.60 -13.98
CA LYS A 54 -6.14 2.13 -15.28
C LYS A 54 -7.44 1.50 -15.84
N VAL A 55 -7.76 0.27 -15.42
CA VAL A 55 -8.93 -0.50 -15.88
C VAL A 55 -10.18 -0.21 -15.03
N VAL A 56 -10.00 0.12 -13.75
CA VAL A 56 -11.10 0.36 -12.79
C VAL A 56 -11.59 1.81 -12.76
N LYS A 57 -11.10 2.70 -13.66
CA LYS A 57 -11.48 4.11 -13.69
C LYS A 57 -13.01 4.30 -13.60
N PRO A 58 -13.51 5.09 -12.63
CA PRO A 58 -14.94 5.34 -12.52
C PRO A 58 -15.42 6.12 -13.75
N LYS A 59 -16.59 5.74 -14.25
CA LYS A 59 -17.35 6.60 -15.16
C LYS A 59 -17.80 7.85 -14.37
N LYS A 60 -18.09 8.96 -15.07
CA LYS A 60 -18.33 10.32 -14.53
C LYS A 60 -19.33 10.48 -13.36
N GLU A 61 -20.08 9.45 -12.99
CA GLU A 61 -20.98 9.42 -11.83
C GLU A 61 -20.57 8.24 -10.93
N SER A 62 -19.91 8.51 -9.80
CA SER A 62 -19.42 7.47 -8.88
C SER A 62 -20.48 7.08 -7.85
N ASN A 63 -20.81 5.79 -7.80
CA ASN A 63 -21.68 5.23 -6.78
C ASN A 63 -20.91 4.91 -5.48
N LEU A 64 -21.62 4.50 -4.42
CA LEU A 64 -21.02 4.20 -3.11
C LEU A 64 -19.98 3.07 -3.16
N VAL A 65 -20.12 2.09 -4.07
CA VAL A 65 -19.15 1.00 -4.24
C VAL A 65 -17.89 1.52 -4.92
N ASP A 66 -18.03 2.31 -5.97
CA ASP A 66 -16.90 2.94 -6.65
C ASP A 66 -16.13 3.87 -5.70
N LYS A 67 -16.84 4.62 -4.84
CA LYS A 67 -16.23 5.47 -3.80
C LYS A 67 -15.54 4.66 -2.70
N ALA A 68 -16.12 3.54 -2.26
CA ALA A 68 -15.50 2.65 -1.28
C ALA A 68 -14.23 2.02 -1.85
N VAL A 69 -14.28 1.57 -3.11
CA VAL A 69 -13.12 1.06 -3.85
C VAL A 69 -12.07 2.16 -4.04
N GLU A 70 -12.45 3.39 -4.43
CA GLU A 70 -11.52 4.53 -4.58
C GLU A 70 -10.84 4.94 -3.28
N SER A 71 -11.57 4.98 -2.16
CA SER A 71 -11.02 5.30 -0.85
C SER A 71 -9.93 4.28 -0.46
N ILE A 72 -10.24 3.00 -0.63
CA ILE A 72 -9.31 1.92 -0.33
C ILE A 72 -8.13 1.92 -1.29
N LEU A 73 -8.33 2.18 -2.59
CA LEU A 73 -7.25 2.34 -3.56
C LEU A 73 -6.31 3.50 -3.21
N THR A 74 -6.86 4.61 -2.69
CA THR A 74 -6.08 5.78 -2.31
C THR A 74 -5.23 5.51 -1.07
N GLU A 75 -5.81 4.85 -0.06
CA GLU A 75 -5.07 4.42 1.14
C GLU A 75 -3.99 3.38 0.81
N ILE A 76 -4.28 2.47 -0.12
CA ILE A 76 -3.32 1.47 -0.59
C ILE A 76 -2.19 2.10 -1.38
N ASN A 77 -2.48 3.00 -2.32
CA ASN A 77 -1.43 3.70 -3.07
C ASN A 77 -0.55 4.52 -2.14
N ALA A 78 -1.12 5.18 -1.12
CA ALA A 78 -0.33 5.86 -0.09
C ALA A 78 0.56 4.90 0.71
N SER A 79 0.10 3.67 0.97
CA SER A 79 0.88 2.63 1.65
C SER A 79 2.00 2.08 0.74
N ILE A 80 1.70 1.85 -0.54
CA ILE A 80 2.66 1.42 -1.56
C ILE A 80 3.74 2.50 -1.78
N ASP A 81 3.38 3.78 -1.79
CA ASP A 81 4.33 4.88 -1.95
C ASP A 81 5.28 4.98 -0.76
N ARG A 82 4.78 4.78 0.47
CA ARG A 82 5.64 4.70 1.66
C ARG A 82 6.61 3.53 1.57
N TRP A 83 6.16 2.38 1.09
CA TRP A 83 7.02 1.21 0.87
C TRP A 83 8.09 1.47 -0.19
N ASN A 84 7.75 2.11 -1.31
CA ASN A 84 8.70 2.44 -2.36
C ASN A 84 9.79 3.40 -1.88
N ASN A 85 9.44 4.37 -1.03
CA ASN A 85 10.40 5.30 -0.44
C ASN A 85 11.38 4.59 0.51
N ASP A 86 10.87 3.70 1.37
CA ASP A 86 11.70 2.85 2.24
C ASP A 86 12.53 1.85 1.43
N LEU A 87 12.03 1.34 0.29
CA LEU A 87 12.80 0.45 -0.59
C LEU A 87 13.98 1.19 -1.23
N THR A 88 13.78 2.47 -1.58
CA THR A 88 14.82 3.29 -2.21
C THR A 88 15.96 3.61 -1.23
N SER A 89 15.67 3.76 0.08
CA SER A 89 16.73 3.88 1.10
C SER A 89 17.50 2.58 1.28
N GLN A 90 16.86 1.41 1.09
CA GLN A 90 17.51 0.10 1.15
C GLN A 90 18.43 -0.21 -0.05
N LEU A 91 18.13 0.33 -1.24
CA LEU A 91 19.03 0.20 -2.41
C LEU A 91 20.40 0.85 -2.16
N LYS A 92 20.42 2.02 -1.50
CA LYS A 92 21.68 2.67 -1.09
C LYS A 92 22.47 1.83 -0.10
N GLY A 93 21.78 1.27 0.89
CA GLY A 93 22.39 0.33 1.83
C GLY A 93 23.01 -0.90 1.15
N THR A 94 22.41 -1.36 0.07
CA THR A 94 22.90 -2.50 -0.71
C THR A 94 24.21 -2.19 -1.43
N GLU A 95 24.29 -1.04 -2.13
CA GLU A 95 25.52 -0.59 -2.77
C GLU A 95 26.65 -0.37 -1.75
N PHE A 96 26.30 0.22 -0.61
CA PHE A 96 27.20 0.43 0.50
C PHE A 96 27.77 -0.88 1.06
N MET A 97 26.91 -1.86 1.35
CA MET A 97 27.33 -3.17 1.86
C MET A 97 28.30 -3.87 0.90
N LYS A 98 27.97 -3.90 -0.40
CA LYS A 98 28.81 -4.51 -1.44
C LYS A 98 30.20 -3.87 -1.51
N LYS A 99 30.26 -2.55 -1.38
CA LYS A 99 31.53 -1.80 -1.40
C LYS A 99 32.42 -2.12 -0.19
N HIS A 100 31.83 -2.48 0.94
CA HIS A 100 32.52 -2.62 2.22
C HIS A 100 32.52 -4.05 2.80
N GLU A 101 32.00 -5.03 2.07
CA GLU A 101 31.81 -6.43 2.53
C GLU A 101 33.08 -7.10 3.05
N LYS A 102 34.24 -6.77 2.45
CA LYS A 102 35.56 -7.35 2.76
C LYS A 102 36.20 -6.82 4.05
N TYR A 103 35.55 -5.87 4.72
CA TYR A 103 36.09 -5.19 5.89
C TYR A 103 35.10 -5.27 7.03
N LEU A 104 35.56 -5.41 8.27
CA LEU A 104 34.74 -5.09 9.44
C LEU A 104 34.38 -3.60 9.39
N VAL A 105 33.12 -3.28 9.14
CA VAL A 105 32.60 -1.92 9.04
C VAL A 105 32.17 -1.43 10.41
N VAL A 106 32.94 -0.49 10.93
CA VAL A 106 32.69 0.16 12.21
C VAL A 106 32.22 1.59 11.95
N MET A 107 31.01 1.93 12.39
CA MET A 107 30.50 3.29 12.30
C MET A 107 30.56 4.00 13.63
N VAL A 108 31.18 5.18 13.62
CA VAL A 108 31.31 6.03 14.81
C VAL A 108 30.37 7.21 14.67
N PHE A 109 29.42 7.29 15.62
CA PHE A 109 28.37 8.29 15.61
C PHE A 109 28.11 8.82 17.02
N GLY A 110 27.35 9.91 17.11
CA GLY A 110 27.06 10.60 18.37
C GLY A 110 26.92 12.11 18.15
N ALA A 111 26.60 12.83 19.23
CA ALA A 111 26.31 14.25 19.16
C ALA A 111 27.44 15.11 18.55
N VAL A 112 27.11 16.32 18.11
CA VAL A 112 28.11 17.31 17.66
C VAL A 112 29.14 17.51 18.77
N LYS A 113 30.44 17.53 18.41
CA LYS A 113 31.58 17.60 19.35
C LYS A 113 31.76 16.42 20.31
N ALA A 114 31.14 15.26 20.08
CA ALA A 114 31.40 14.04 20.85
C ALA A 114 32.81 13.42 20.66
N GLY A 115 33.67 14.01 19.82
CA GLY A 115 35.05 13.53 19.61
C GLY A 115 35.22 12.45 18.55
N LYS A 116 34.21 12.23 17.67
CA LYS A 116 34.23 11.21 16.61
C LYS A 116 35.47 11.30 15.69
N SER A 117 35.69 12.46 15.09
CA SER A 117 36.80 12.69 14.16
C SER A 117 38.18 12.62 14.83
N SER A 118 38.32 13.10 16.08
CA SER A 118 39.57 12.99 16.85
C SER A 118 39.88 11.52 17.19
N LEU A 119 38.87 10.75 17.60
CA LEU A 119 39.02 9.31 17.83
C LEU A 119 39.39 8.56 16.53
N GLY A 120 38.70 8.87 15.43
CA GLY A 120 39.02 8.30 14.12
C GLY A 120 40.44 8.60 13.66
N ASN A 121 40.90 9.85 13.81
CA ASN A 121 42.27 10.23 13.48
C ASN A 121 43.33 9.53 14.37
N PHE A 122 43.02 9.29 15.64
CA PHE A 122 43.87 8.47 16.51
C PHE A 122 44.02 7.05 15.96
N PHE A 123 42.91 6.37 15.66
CA PHE A 123 42.92 5.02 15.07
C PHE A 123 43.53 4.97 13.66
N ALA A 124 43.50 6.08 12.91
CA ALA A 124 44.17 6.19 11.62
C ALA A 124 45.69 6.39 11.73
N GLY A 125 46.24 6.51 12.94
CA GLY A 125 47.69 6.60 13.15
C GLY A 125 48.26 8.02 13.10
N LYS A 126 47.43 9.07 13.19
CA LYS A 126 47.85 10.48 13.08
C LYS A 126 49.00 10.83 14.04
N TYR A 127 48.88 10.39 15.29
CA TYR A 127 49.84 10.73 16.34
C TYR A 127 51.04 9.77 16.35
N PHE A 128 50.83 8.49 16.02
CA PHE A 128 51.91 7.51 15.89
C PHE A 128 52.90 7.85 14.77
N SER A 129 52.40 8.37 13.64
CA SER A 129 53.21 8.74 12.47
C SER A 129 54.21 9.88 12.75
N LYS A 130 53.94 10.71 13.76
CA LYS A 130 54.75 11.88 14.13
C LYS A 130 55.60 11.64 15.39
N SER A 131 55.45 10.49 16.04
CA SER A 131 56.10 10.16 17.31
C SER A 131 57.34 9.29 17.15
N ASN A 132 58.14 9.18 18.21
CA ASN A 132 59.27 8.24 18.28
C ASN A 132 58.84 6.79 18.59
N VAL A 133 57.57 6.58 18.96
CA VAL A 133 57.03 5.27 19.30
C VAL A 133 56.88 4.44 18.02
N LYS A 134 57.75 3.44 17.84
CA LYS A 134 57.70 2.55 16.67
C LYS A 134 56.59 1.52 16.85
N THR A 135 55.63 1.54 15.95
CA THR A 135 54.46 0.66 15.92
C THR A 135 54.18 0.16 14.51
N GLU A 136 53.24 -0.76 14.33
CA GLU A 136 52.76 -1.20 13.01
C GLU A 136 52.33 -0.03 12.08
N TYR A 137 51.85 1.10 12.61
CA TYR A 137 51.53 2.29 11.79
C TYR A 137 52.74 2.83 11.03
N ASN A 138 53.95 2.67 11.57
CA ASN A 138 55.19 3.14 10.94
C ASN A 138 55.71 2.17 9.85
N HIS A 139 55.14 0.98 9.78
CA HIS A 139 55.56 -0.09 8.86
C HIS A 139 54.55 -0.36 7.73
N ARG A 140 53.45 0.39 7.70
CA ARG A 140 52.35 0.22 6.75
C ARG A 140 52.10 1.49 5.95
N ASP A 141 51.43 1.34 4.81
CA ASP A 141 50.96 2.48 4.04
C ASP A 141 49.93 3.28 4.85
N LYS A 142 49.98 4.60 4.69
CA LYS A 142 49.02 5.49 5.36
C LYS A 142 47.60 5.20 4.87
N PRO A 143 46.60 5.20 5.76
CA PRO A 143 45.24 4.94 5.38
C PRO A 143 44.71 6.04 4.44
N GLN A 144 43.99 5.63 3.40
CA GLN A 144 43.32 6.56 2.50
C GLN A 144 41.95 6.95 3.05
N PHE A 145 41.70 8.26 3.10
CA PHE A 145 40.43 8.84 3.54
C PHE A 145 39.54 9.16 2.33
N ILE A 146 38.27 8.75 2.40
CA ILE A 146 37.29 8.87 1.32
C ILE A 146 35.96 9.37 1.89
N SER A 147 35.27 10.24 1.15
CA SER A 147 33.88 10.63 1.44
C SER A 147 32.92 9.64 0.76
N GLU A 148 32.01 9.05 1.52
CA GLU A 148 30.99 8.13 1.02
C GLU A 148 29.77 8.89 0.49
N GLU A 149 29.22 9.76 1.33
CA GLU A 149 28.06 10.59 0.99
C GLU A 149 28.22 11.95 1.66
N SER A 150 27.93 13.04 0.95
CA SER A 150 27.95 14.39 1.52
C SER A 150 26.57 15.02 1.51
N GLY A 151 26.12 15.50 2.67
CA GLY A 151 24.93 16.33 2.82
C GLY A 151 25.23 17.83 2.85
N ARG A 152 26.52 18.22 2.89
CA ARG A 152 27.00 19.62 2.91
C ARG A 152 28.13 19.86 1.92
N GLU A 153 28.28 21.11 1.47
CA GLU A 153 29.41 21.53 0.63
C GLU A 153 30.68 21.82 1.44
N THR A 154 30.58 22.04 2.75
CA THR A 154 31.69 22.43 3.62
C THR A 154 31.90 21.46 4.78
N GLY A 155 33.18 21.21 5.10
CA GLY A 155 33.59 20.24 6.11
C GLY A 155 33.89 18.85 5.53
N GLY A 156 34.58 18.01 6.31
CA GLY A 156 34.94 16.66 5.90
C GLY A 156 36.41 16.30 6.12
N LEU A 157 37.18 16.27 5.02
CA LEU A 157 38.59 15.89 5.03
C LEU A 157 39.50 17.12 4.94
N THR A 158 40.53 17.17 5.78
CA THR A 158 41.59 18.19 5.71
C THR A 158 42.87 17.59 5.20
N LYS A 159 43.53 18.29 4.28
CA LYS A 159 44.87 17.96 3.80
C LYS A 159 45.91 18.82 4.50
N GLU A 160 46.83 18.20 5.23
CA GLU A 160 47.98 18.86 5.85
C GLU A 160 49.02 19.25 4.77
N LEU A 161 49.91 20.19 5.11
CA LEU A 161 50.97 20.69 4.21
C LEU A 161 51.95 19.61 3.74
N ASN A 162 52.10 18.55 4.54
CA ASN A 162 52.90 17.37 4.20
C ASN A 162 52.20 16.41 3.22
N GLY A 163 50.95 16.72 2.82
CA GLY A 163 50.14 15.93 1.90
C GLY A 163 49.24 14.90 2.59
N ASP A 164 49.35 14.72 3.91
CA ASP A 164 48.51 13.79 4.67
C ASP A 164 47.07 14.28 4.74
N THR A 165 46.13 13.34 4.72
CA THR A 165 44.69 13.65 4.81
C THR A 165 44.15 13.07 6.11
N TRP A 166 43.33 13.84 6.83
CA TRP A 166 42.71 13.47 8.10
C TRP A 166 41.26 13.94 8.15
N PHE A 167 40.46 13.39 9.06
CA PHE A 167 39.17 13.99 9.38
C PHE A 167 39.38 15.38 9.99
N THR A 168 38.57 16.36 9.60
CA THR A 168 38.66 17.72 10.16
C THR A 168 38.20 17.73 11.62
N GLU A 169 39.00 18.33 12.51
CA GLU A 169 38.70 18.43 13.96
C GLU A 169 38.35 19.88 14.37
N GLY A 170 37.61 20.05 15.47
CA GLY A 170 37.53 21.33 16.21
C GLY A 170 36.55 22.39 15.68
N VAL A 171 35.93 22.23 14.51
CA VAL A 171 34.94 23.21 14.00
C VAL A 171 33.53 22.87 14.48
N THR A 172 32.72 23.88 14.80
CA THR A 172 31.26 23.74 14.97
C THR A 172 30.66 23.35 13.62
N ASP A 173 30.10 22.15 13.52
CA ASP A 173 29.40 21.59 12.34
C ASP A 173 30.26 20.99 11.21
N THR A 174 31.40 20.39 11.54
CA THR A 174 32.38 19.92 10.55
C THR A 174 31.99 18.70 9.72
N THR A 175 31.37 17.68 10.30
CA THR A 175 31.10 16.43 9.58
C THR A 175 29.71 16.52 8.98
N GLY A 176 29.61 17.05 7.76
CA GLY A 176 28.38 17.05 6.96
C GLY A 176 28.29 15.88 5.99
N ALA A 177 29.15 14.88 6.16
CA ALA A 177 29.32 13.75 5.26
C ALA A 177 29.58 12.46 6.04
N ILE A 178 29.14 11.32 5.51
CA ILE A 178 29.63 10.00 5.91
C ILE A 178 31.00 9.81 5.23
N GLN A 179 32.03 9.53 6.02
CA GLN A 179 33.42 9.44 5.54
C GLN A 179 34.11 8.25 6.18
N TYR A 180 35.15 7.72 5.55
CA TYR A 180 35.85 6.58 6.11
C TYR A 180 37.32 6.53 5.74
N PHE A 181 38.06 5.70 6.49
CA PHE A 181 39.36 5.20 6.08
C PHE A 181 39.41 3.67 6.23
N THR A 182 40.43 3.06 5.64
CA THR A 182 40.66 1.61 5.71
C THR A 182 41.96 1.33 6.45
N LEU A 183 41.91 0.40 7.39
CA LEU A 183 43.07 -0.03 8.17
C LEU A 183 43.09 -1.56 8.24
N SER A 184 43.90 -2.19 7.39
CA SER A 184 43.85 -3.65 7.22
C SER A 184 42.40 -4.13 6.97
N GLY A 185 41.91 -5.11 7.72
CA GLY A 185 40.54 -5.62 7.66
C GLY A 185 39.46 -4.71 8.27
N LEU A 186 39.80 -3.50 8.74
CA LEU A 186 38.87 -2.55 9.35
C LEU A 186 38.48 -1.44 8.37
N ARG A 187 37.18 -1.14 8.30
CA ARG A 187 36.61 0.04 7.66
C ARG A 187 36.03 0.94 8.75
N TRP A 188 36.73 2.02 9.06
CA TRP A 188 36.29 2.98 10.07
C TRP A 188 35.50 4.10 9.43
N MET A 189 34.25 4.27 9.81
CA MET A 189 33.36 5.31 9.30
C MET A 189 33.11 6.39 10.35
N ASP A 190 33.38 7.65 9.99
CA ASP A 190 33.01 8.84 10.74
C ASP A 190 31.68 9.38 10.19
N SER A 191 30.72 9.59 11.09
CA SER A 191 29.39 10.08 10.72
C SER A 191 29.21 11.57 11.06
N PRO A 192 28.23 12.24 10.44
CA PRO A 192 27.73 13.51 10.93
C PRO A 192 27.31 13.46 12.40
N GLY A 193 27.35 14.60 13.08
CA GLY A 193 26.83 14.70 14.43
C GLY A 193 25.31 14.55 14.45
N THR A 194 24.79 13.66 15.28
CA THR A 194 23.37 13.61 15.59
C THR A 194 22.97 14.93 16.28
N GLY A 195 21.81 15.49 15.93
CA GLY A 195 21.39 16.82 16.38
C GLY A 195 22.09 18.01 15.70
N ALA A 196 22.79 17.80 14.58
CA ALA A 196 23.31 18.91 13.78
C ALA A 196 22.17 19.76 13.21
N VAL A 197 22.19 21.07 13.45
CA VAL A 197 21.15 22.00 12.96
C VAL A 197 21.21 22.06 11.44
N LYS A 198 20.08 21.82 10.76
CA LYS A 198 19.95 21.97 9.30
C LYS A 198 20.25 23.41 8.88
N LYS A 199 21.12 23.59 7.89
CA LYS A 199 21.52 24.88 7.32
C LYS A 199 20.92 25.08 5.93
N ASP A 200 20.77 26.34 5.53
CA ASP A 200 20.38 26.68 4.16
C ASP A 200 21.43 26.17 3.16
N GLY A 201 20.98 25.35 2.20
CA GLY A 201 21.84 24.66 1.24
C GLY A 201 22.14 23.19 1.58
N ASP A 202 21.72 22.69 2.75
CA ASP A 202 21.82 21.26 3.08
C ASP A 202 20.92 20.44 2.15
N SER A 203 21.50 19.46 1.48
CA SER A 203 20.77 18.58 0.55
C SER A 203 19.95 17.51 1.28
N LYS A 204 20.31 17.18 2.52
CA LYS A 204 19.71 16.12 3.34
C LYS A 204 19.71 16.47 4.83
N ASP A 205 18.85 15.79 5.57
CA ASP A 205 18.90 15.78 7.04
C ASP A 205 20.04 14.86 7.52
N MET A 206 20.89 15.37 8.40
CA MET A 206 22.09 14.67 8.86
C MET A 206 21.76 13.48 9.77
N GLU A 207 20.72 13.61 10.59
CA GLU A 207 20.31 12.54 11.49
C GLU A 207 19.65 11.41 10.71
N GLN A 208 18.83 11.75 9.71
CA GLN A 208 18.31 10.77 8.76
C GLN A 208 19.44 10.07 8.01
N MET A 209 20.46 10.80 7.55
CA MET A 209 21.64 10.19 6.90
C MET A 209 22.36 9.20 7.83
N VAL A 210 22.55 9.51 9.11
CA VAL A 210 23.15 8.56 10.06
C VAL A 210 22.26 7.33 10.24
N ASN A 211 20.96 7.54 10.43
CA ASN A 211 19.98 6.47 10.60
C ASN A 211 19.88 5.55 9.39
N ASP A 212 20.06 6.06 8.18
CA ASP A 212 20.04 5.28 6.95
C ASP A 212 21.22 4.31 6.88
N TYR A 213 22.38 4.61 7.47
CA TYR A 213 23.58 3.77 7.36
C TYR A 213 23.76 2.76 8.51
N ILE A 214 23.22 3.03 9.70
CA ILE A 214 23.36 2.15 10.88
C ILE A 214 22.98 0.68 10.61
N PRO A 215 21.88 0.36 9.91
CA PRO A 215 21.51 -1.04 9.65
C PRO A 215 22.54 -1.82 8.81
N PHE A 216 23.43 -1.10 8.12
CA PHE A 216 24.39 -1.65 7.15
C PHE A 216 25.82 -1.71 7.69
N VAL A 217 26.04 -1.56 8.99
CA VAL A 217 27.39 -1.66 9.57
C VAL A 217 27.49 -2.80 10.57
N ASP A 218 28.66 -3.41 10.63
CA ASP A 218 28.90 -4.58 11.47
C ASP A 218 29.03 -4.23 12.95
N LEU A 219 29.38 -2.99 13.27
CA LEU A 219 29.50 -2.51 14.64
C LEU A 219 29.31 -0.99 14.66
N CYS A 220 28.56 -0.50 15.64
CA CYS A 220 28.51 0.92 15.92
C CYS A 220 29.35 1.26 17.16
N ILE A 221 30.00 2.42 17.17
CA ILE A 221 30.56 3.04 18.37
C ILE A 221 29.78 4.33 18.60
N PHE A 222 28.98 4.33 19.66
CA PHE A 222 28.18 5.47 20.06
C PHE A 222 28.95 6.32 21.06
N LEU A 223 29.33 7.53 20.64
CA LEU A 223 30.11 8.46 21.45
C LEU A 223 29.25 9.46 22.21
N MET A 224 29.57 9.62 23.49
CA MET A 224 28.93 10.55 24.42
C MET A 224 30.00 11.43 25.07
N ASN A 225 29.67 12.68 25.38
CA ASN A 225 30.61 13.55 26.08
C ASN A 225 30.56 13.29 27.59
N SER A 226 31.72 13.16 28.22
CA SER A 226 31.84 12.97 29.67
C SER A 226 31.31 14.12 30.53
N SER A 227 31.04 15.30 29.98
CA SER A 227 30.39 16.39 30.73
C SER A 227 28.91 16.11 31.00
N GLU A 228 28.21 15.49 30.04
CA GLU A 228 26.77 15.23 30.08
C GLU A 228 26.48 13.85 29.44
N PRO A 229 26.96 12.74 30.04
CA PRO A 229 26.73 11.42 29.49
C PRO A 229 25.27 10.99 29.68
N GLY A 230 24.72 10.29 28.69
CA GLY A 230 23.39 9.69 28.78
C GLY A 230 22.25 10.69 28.70
N LEU A 231 22.23 11.63 27.76
CA LEU A 231 21.06 12.49 27.58
C LEU A 231 19.82 11.66 27.19
N GLN A 232 18.62 12.22 27.36
CA GLN A 232 17.38 11.48 27.06
C GLN A 232 17.32 10.98 25.61
N GLU A 233 17.80 11.78 24.66
CA GLU A 233 17.91 11.37 23.25
C GLU A 233 18.92 10.23 23.06
N ASP A 234 20.00 10.21 23.83
CA ASP A 234 20.97 9.12 23.79
C ASP A 234 20.36 7.80 24.29
N MET A 235 19.54 7.86 25.34
CA MET A 235 18.84 6.67 25.89
C MET A 235 17.86 6.08 24.87
N LYS A 236 17.09 6.93 24.19
CA LYS A 236 16.21 6.50 23.09
C LYS A 236 17.01 5.87 21.95
N TYR A 237 18.19 6.40 21.64
CA TYR A 237 19.03 5.87 20.59
C TYR A 237 19.59 4.49 20.94
N MET A 238 19.99 4.26 22.20
CA MET A 238 20.42 2.94 22.68
C MET A 238 19.26 1.93 22.68
N GLU A 239 18.05 2.34 23.05
CA GLU A 239 16.85 1.49 22.90
C GLU A 239 16.63 1.08 21.45
N LYS A 240 16.70 2.05 20.52
CA LYS A 240 16.56 1.80 19.09
C LYS A 240 17.60 0.78 18.59
N LEU A 241 18.86 0.98 18.94
CA LEU A 241 19.95 0.06 18.57
C LEU A 241 19.70 -1.35 19.10
N SER A 242 19.22 -1.48 20.34
CA SER A 242 18.86 -2.78 20.94
C SER A 242 17.74 -3.47 20.16
N ARG A 243 16.66 -2.73 19.88
CA ARG A 243 15.49 -3.24 19.14
C ARG A 243 15.85 -3.70 17.73
N GLU A 244 16.75 -2.97 17.06
CA GLU A 244 17.22 -3.30 15.72
C GLU A 244 18.26 -4.43 15.72
N GLY A 245 18.63 -4.97 16.88
CA GLY A 245 19.69 -5.97 17.00
C GLY A 245 21.05 -5.41 16.55
N GLN A 246 21.22 -4.09 16.62
CA GLN A 246 22.45 -3.43 16.21
C GLN A 246 23.53 -3.67 17.26
N GLU A 247 24.70 -4.17 16.84
CA GLU A 247 25.82 -4.31 17.75
C GLU A 247 26.45 -2.94 17.95
N SER A 248 26.60 -2.55 19.21
CA SER A 248 27.07 -1.21 19.56
C SER A 248 27.96 -1.21 20.80
N LEU A 249 28.94 -0.31 20.79
CA LEU A 249 29.75 0.04 21.96
C LEU A 249 29.42 1.46 22.38
N VAL A 250 29.13 1.64 23.67
CA VAL A 250 28.89 2.98 24.23
C VAL A 250 30.20 3.49 24.81
N VAL A 251 30.62 4.69 24.40
CA VAL A 251 31.93 5.24 24.75
C VAL A 251 31.78 6.68 25.23
N ILE A 252 32.20 6.95 26.46
CA ILE A 252 32.23 8.29 27.06
C ILE A 252 33.58 8.93 26.76
N THR A 253 33.61 9.87 25.82
CA THR A 253 34.83 10.57 25.41
C THR A 253 35.13 11.76 26.31
N ARG A 254 36.35 12.29 26.21
CA ARG A 254 36.85 13.42 27.03
C ARG A 254 36.86 13.08 28.51
N SER A 255 37.19 11.83 28.85
CA SER A 255 37.25 11.37 30.24
C SER A 255 38.56 11.78 30.93
N ASP A 256 38.94 13.03 30.72
CA ASP A 256 40.12 13.73 31.22
C ASP A 256 39.73 15.06 31.86
N VAL A 257 40.62 15.61 32.66
CA VAL A 257 40.51 16.92 33.30
C VAL A 257 41.85 17.64 33.22
N VAL A 258 41.80 18.96 33.13
CA VAL A 258 42.99 19.80 33.27
C VAL A 258 43.03 20.28 34.71
N GLU A 259 44.05 19.85 35.44
CA GLU A 259 44.34 20.33 36.79
C GLU A 259 45.29 21.51 36.72
N GLU A 260 44.97 22.56 37.46
CA GLU A 260 45.83 23.72 37.65
C GLU A 260 46.54 23.55 38.99
N ASP A 261 47.86 23.54 38.96
CA ASP A 261 48.72 23.53 40.15
C ASP A 261 49.70 24.71 40.06
N ILE A 262 50.42 25.00 41.14
CA ILE A 262 51.42 26.07 41.20
C ILE A 262 52.80 25.41 41.33
N ASP A 263 53.71 25.73 40.43
CA ASP A 263 55.08 25.22 40.49
C ASP A 263 55.92 25.89 41.60
N GLU A 264 57.18 25.48 41.71
CA GLU A 264 58.13 26.02 42.69
C GLU A 264 58.45 27.52 42.51
N ASN A 265 58.01 28.13 41.39
CA ASN A 265 58.26 29.52 41.01
C ASN A 265 56.99 30.40 41.05
N ASP A 266 55.91 29.94 41.69
CA ASP A 266 54.59 30.59 41.69
C ASP A 266 53.92 30.69 40.30
N GLU A 267 54.31 29.85 39.33
CA GLU A 267 53.68 29.79 38.01
C GLU A 267 52.57 28.74 37.94
N ILE A 268 51.44 29.08 37.31
CA ILE A 268 50.33 28.15 37.11
C ILE A 268 50.72 27.10 36.07
N ILE A 269 50.86 25.85 36.50
CA ILE A 269 51.07 24.70 35.64
C ILE A 269 49.74 23.99 35.37
N LYS A 270 49.49 23.65 34.10
CA LYS A 270 48.29 22.93 33.66
C LYS A 270 48.66 21.51 33.30
N THR A 271 48.20 20.55 34.08
CA THR A 271 48.47 19.12 33.84
C THR A 271 47.21 18.40 33.41
N LEU A 272 47.27 17.72 32.27
CA LEU A 272 46.19 16.86 31.81
C LEU A 272 46.21 15.54 32.58
N ARG A 273 45.12 15.21 33.28
CA ARG A 273 44.96 14.01 34.09
C ARG A 273 43.71 13.22 33.68
N PRO A 274 43.69 11.89 33.87
CA PRO A 274 42.46 11.13 33.78
C PRO A 274 41.44 11.62 34.81
N LYS A 275 40.15 11.54 34.50
CA LYS A 275 39.13 11.59 35.56
C LYS A 275 39.35 10.44 36.54
N GLU A 276 39.11 10.72 37.82
CA GLU A 276 39.19 9.72 38.89
C GLU A 276 38.42 8.42 38.54
N PRO A 277 38.97 7.24 38.85
CA PRO A 277 38.33 5.96 38.54
C PRO A 277 36.91 5.84 39.11
N GLU A 278 36.68 6.35 40.33
CA GLU A 278 35.35 6.35 40.96
C GLU A 278 34.36 7.21 40.17
N ARG A 279 34.80 8.38 39.67
CA ARG A 279 33.97 9.26 38.85
C ARG A 279 33.61 8.59 37.52
N ARG A 280 34.58 7.97 36.84
CA ARG A 280 34.32 7.23 35.59
C ARG A 280 33.29 6.12 35.82
N LYS A 281 33.50 5.32 36.87
CA LYS A 281 32.60 4.22 37.24
C LYS A 281 31.18 4.72 37.52
N LEU A 282 31.02 5.81 38.26
CA LEU A 282 29.71 6.41 38.53
C LEU A 282 29.00 6.82 37.23
N GLN A 283 29.71 7.38 36.25
CA GLN A 283 29.14 7.76 34.96
C GLN A 283 28.71 6.54 34.14
N GLU A 284 29.49 5.46 34.19
CA GLU A 284 29.20 4.21 33.47
C GLU A 284 28.02 3.46 34.12
N ASP A 285 27.97 3.37 35.45
CA ASP A 285 26.89 2.75 36.22
C ASP A 285 25.57 3.52 36.09
N ASP A 286 25.61 4.85 36.03
CA ASP A 286 24.43 5.71 35.85
C ASP A 286 23.72 5.44 34.51
N ILE A 287 24.46 5.21 33.42
CA ILE A 287 23.87 4.87 32.11
C ILE A 287 23.10 3.55 32.21
N VAL A 288 23.72 2.51 32.78
CA VAL A 288 23.09 1.19 32.94
C VAL A 288 21.84 1.29 33.82
N THR A 289 21.93 2.03 34.92
CA THR A 289 20.81 2.24 35.86
C THR A 289 19.64 2.92 35.15
N ARG A 290 19.89 4.03 34.46
CA ARG A 290 18.83 4.78 33.76
C ARG A 290 18.24 4.02 32.58
N LEU A 291 19.03 3.22 31.87
CA LEU A 291 18.51 2.32 30.83
C LEU A 291 17.57 1.27 31.42
N ALA A 292 17.96 0.62 32.52
CA ALA A 292 17.12 -0.38 33.19
C ALA A 292 15.81 0.22 33.73
N GLU A 293 15.86 1.45 34.24
CA GLU A 293 14.68 2.17 34.73
C GLU A 293 13.73 2.60 33.61
N GLN A 294 14.27 3.09 32.49
CA GLN A 294 13.46 3.61 31.37
C GLN A 294 12.97 2.50 30.43
N TYR A 295 13.74 1.44 30.27
CA TYR A 295 13.48 0.33 29.33
C TYR A 295 13.71 -1.03 30.02
N PRO A 296 12.76 -1.51 30.84
CA PRO A 296 12.95 -2.71 31.67
C PRO A 296 13.22 -4.02 30.89
N ASP A 297 12.78 -4.08 29.63
CA ASP A 297 12.95 -5.26 28.76
C ASP A 297 14.28 -5.27 28.00
N LEU A 298 15.08 -4.21 28.14
CA LEU A 298 16.39 -4.07 27.48
C LEU A 298 17.51 -4.60 28.38
N ASP A 299 18.44 -5.37 27.78
CA ASP A 299 19.67 -5.78 28.47
C ASP A 299 20.62 -4.57 28.61
N SER A 300 20.47 -3.84 29.72
CA SER A 300 21.17 -2.56 29.93
C SER A 300 22.68 -2.74 30.08
N GLU A 301 23.13 -3.91 30.55
CA GLU A 301 24.55 -4.24 30.68
C GLU A 301 25.25 -4.36 29.32
N LYS A 302 24.52 -4.74 28.27
CA LYS A 302 25.04 -4.73 26.89
C LYS A 302 25.52 -3.33 26.46
N PHE A 303 24.93 -2.28 27.04
CA PHE A 303 25.22 -0.88 26.72
C PHE A 303 26.09 -0.20 27.78
N ARG A 304 26.70 -0.95 28.69
CA ARG A 304 27.63 -0.38 29.67
C ARG A 304 28.71 0.43 28.97
N ALA A 305 28.78 1.70 29.31
CA ALA A 305 29.69 2.62 28.66
C ALA A 305 31.14 2.42 29.11
N MET A 306 32.09 2.78 28.23
CA MET A 306 33.51 2.83 28.55
C MET A 306 34.03 4.27 28.46
N SER A 307 34.61 4.76 29.55
CA SER A 307 35.22 6.09 29.62
C SER A 307 36.60 6.13 28.97
N VAL A 308 36.80 6.99 27.98
CA VAL A 308 38.06 7.13 27.23
C VAL A 308 38.51 8.59 27.06
N SER A 309 39.81 8.81 26.83
CA SER A 309 40.37 10.12 26.47
C SER A 309 41.40 10.03 25.36
N THR A 310 41.01 10.45 24.16
CA THR A 310 41.92 10.54 23.01
C THR A 310 43.05 11.55 23.25
N MET A 311 42.79 12.64 24.00
CA MET A 311 43.79 13.66 24.29
C MET A 311 44.89 13.13 25.23
N LEU A 312 44.52 12.38 26.27
CA LEU A 312 45.51 11.72 27.14
C LEU A 312 46.35 10.72 26.36
N ALA A 313 45.73 9.91 25.49
CA ALA A 313 46.45 8.95 24.67
C ALA A 313 47.42 9.64 23.69
N HIS A 314 47.02 10.78 23.13
CA HIS A 314 47.89 11.58 22.28
C HIS A 314 49.13 12.09 23.04
N HIS A 315 48.94 12.73 24.20
CA HIS A 315 50.05 13.20 25.03
C HIS A 315 50.95 12.05 25.49
N ALA A 316 50.36 10.91 25.83
CA ALA A 316 51.11 9.71 26.20
C ALA A 316 52.03 9.21 25.07
N ILE A 317 51.62 9.33 23.81
CA ILE A 317 52.45 8.97 22.64
C ILE A 317 53.58 9.99 22.43
N GLU A 318 53.32 11.29 22.60
CA GLU A 318 54.34 12.34 22.46
C GLU A 318 55.40 12.29 23.57
N GLU A 319 54.96 12.02 24.79
CA GLU A 319 55.80 11.98 25.99
C GLU A 319 56.42 10.59 26.24
N GLU A 320 56.08 9.58 25.42
CA GLU A 320 56.51 8.19 25.59
C GLU A 320 56.13 7.62 26.99
N ASP A 321 54.90 7.91 27.45
CA ASP A 321 54.38 7.58 28.78
C ASP A 321 53.31 6.47 28.74
N GLU A 322 53.70 5.23 29.05
CA GLU A 322 52.77 4.09 29.07
C GLU A 322 51.69 4.19 30.15
N SER A 323 51.98 4.83 31.29
CA SER A 323 51.00 4.97 32.37
C SER A 323 49.87 5.87 31.91
N LYS A 324 50.22 7.02 31.32
CA LYS A 324 49.25 7.95 30.74
C LYS A 324 48.46 7.31 29.60
N PHE A 325 49.10 6.43 28.82
CA PHE A 325 48.40 5.66 27.79
C PHE A 325 47.36 4.70 28.38
N LYS A 326 47.70 3.96 29.45
CA LYS A 326 46.73 3.10 30.18
C LYS A 326 45.60 3.91 30.79
N ASP A 327 45.92 5.06 31.36
CA ASP A 327 44.94 5.95 32.00
C ASP A 327 43.94 6.56 31.00
N SER A 328 44.29 6.60 29.72
CA SER A 328 43.41 7.03 28.64
C SER A 328 42.29 6.02 28.32
N ASN A 329 42.44 4.76 28.73
CA ASN A 329 41.61 3.60 28.36
C ASN A 329 41.50 3.31 26.84
N LEU A 330 42.33 3.95 25.99
CA LEU A 330 42.31 3.67 24.53
C LEU A 330 42.84 2.27 24.24
N ASP A 331 43.76 1.77 25.04
CA ASP A 331 44.23 0.39 25.01
C ASP A 331 43.08 -0.63 25.17
N LYS A 332 42.17 -0.38 26.11
CA LYS A 332 40.98 -1.22 26.32
C LYS A 332 40.05 -1.19 25.11
N LEU A 333 39.80 -0.01 24.54
CA LEU A 333 38.98 0.12 23.33
C LEU A 333 39.62 -0.58 22.13
N MET A 334 40.95 -0.43 21.96
CA MET A 334 41.70 -1.12 20.90
C MET A 334 41.63 -2.63 21.04
N ASN A 335 41.87 -3.17 22.24
CA ASN A 335 41.78 -4.61 22.49
C ASN A 335 40.37 -5.14 22.27
N LEU A 336 39.34 -4.42 22.70
CA LEU A 336 37.95 -4.83 22.50
C LEU A 336 37.55 -4.84 21.01
N LEU A 337 38.02 -3.87 20.23
CA LEU A 337 37.86 -3.91 18.76
C LEU A 337 38.64 -5.05 18.12
N ALA A 338 39.86 -5.31 18.59
CA ALA A 338 40.69 -6.43 18.13
C ALA A 338 40.03 -7.80 18.40
N ASP A 339 39.43 -7.96 19.58
CA ASP A 339 38.72 -9.18 19.97
C ASP A 339 37.46 -9.37 19.12
N LYS A 340 36.66 -8.32 18.93
CA LYS A 340 35.50 -8.35 18.03
C LYS A 340 35.90 -8.72 16.60
N ALA A 341 36.98 -8.13 16.08
CA ALA A 341 37.49 -8.40 14.75
C ALA A 341 38.11 -9.81 14.57
N SER A 342 38.55 -10.47 15.63
CA SER A 342 39.18 -11.79 15.49
C SER A 342 38.28 -12.96 15.90
N THR A 343 37.38 -12.77 16.87
CA THR A 343 36.55 -13.85 17.42
C THR A 343 35.09 -13.79 16.98
N GLN A 344 34.56 -12.60 16.74
CA GLN A 344 33.13 -12.40 16.41
C GLN A 344 32.89 -12.04 14.94
N THR A 345 33.94 -11.87 14.13
CA THR A 345 33.82 -11.42 12.73
C THR A 345 32.87 -12.26 11.90
N THR A 346 32.88 -13.59 12.05
CA THR A 346 31.93 -14.46 11.33
C THR A 346 30.48 -14.23 11.78
N ASP A 347 30.24 -14.04 13.08
CA ASP A 347 28.90 -13.73 13.59
C ASP A 347 28.41 -12.36 13.11
N LEU A 348 29.27 -11.34 13.18
CA LEU A 348 28.97 -9.98 12.74
C LEU A 348 28.75 -9.87 11.23
N LYS A 349 29.44 -10.69 10.42
CA LYS A 349 29.39 -10.64 8.96
C LYS A 349 28.42 -11.61 8.31
N ILE A 350 28.08 -12.71 8.97
CA ILE A 350 27.24 -13.77 8.39
C ILE A 350 25.92 -13.89 9.14
N ALA A 351 25.96 -14.30 10.41
CA ALA A 351 24.75 -14.61 11.16
C ALA A 351 23.91 -13.36 11.40
N ARG A 352 24.53 -12.23 11.73
CA ARG A 352 23.81 -10.99 12.04
C ARG A 352 23.11 -10.36 10.82
N PRO A 353 23.73 -10.20 9.65
CA PRO A 353 23.02 -9.75 8.44
C PRO A 353 21.87 -10.69 8.05
N LYS A 354 22.02 -12.01 8.25
CA LYS A 354 20.93 -12.99 8.05
C LYS A 354 19.77 -12.75 9.03
N ARG A 355 20.07 -12.53 10.32
CA ARG A 355 19.07 -12.17 11.35
C ARG A 355 18.37 -10.85 11.03
N ASN A 356 19.13 -9.81 10.67
CA ASN A 356 18.57 -8.51 10.27
C ASN A 356 17.68 -8.65 9.03
N MET A 357 18.09 -9.46 8.04
CA MET A 357 17.27 -9.74 6.87
C MET A 357 15.96 -10.46 7.25
N ASN A 358 16.02 -11.45 8.15
CA ASN A 358 14.83 -12.13 8.64
C ASN A 358 13.89 -11.15 9.37
N SER A 359 14.42 -10.28 10.24
CA SER A 359 13.65 -9.24 10.92
C SER A 359 13.04 -8.24 9.94
N PHE A 360 13.76 -7.88 8.88
CA PHE A 360 13.27 -7.02 7.82
C PHE A 360 12.12 -7.68 7.03
N ILE A 361 12.29 -8.95 6.63
CA ILE A 361 11.24 -9.75 5.97
C ILE A 361 10.00 -9.81 6.87
N GLU A 362 10.17 -10.07 8.17
CA GLU A 362 9.04 -10.09 9.10
C GLU A 362 8.35 -8.72 9.18
N ARG A 363 9.12 -7.63 9.33
CA ARG A 363 8.55 -6.29 9.33
C ARG A 363 7.73 -6.01 8.07
N LEU A 364 8.19 -6.43 6.88
CA LEU A 364 7.44 -6.30 5.63
C LEU A 364 6.13 -7.11 5.62
N ILE A 365 6.15 -8.31 6.21
CA ILE A 365 4.99 -9.19 6.27
C ILE A 365 3.96 -8.68 7.29
N THR A 366 4.39 -8.44 8.53
CA THR A 366 3.49 -8.19 9.67
C THR A 366 3.20 -6.72 9.93
N GLY A 367 4.12 -5.83 9.54
CA GLY A 367 4.04 -4.41 9.87
C GLY A 367 4.88 -4.03 11.09
N ASP A 368 4.85 -2.74 11.46
CA ASP A 368 5.49 -2.23 12.69
C ASP A 368 4.45 -2.10 13.82
N ASN A 369 4.63 -2.89 14.88
CA ASN A 369 3.66 -3.03 15.97
C ASN A 369 3.77 -1.95 17.04
N ILE A 370 4.85 -1.15 17.04
CA ILE A 370 5.14 -0.23 18.15
C ILE A 370 4.74 1.21 17.80
N ASP A 371 5.05 1.65 16.58
CA ASP A 371 4.77 3.01 16.12
C ASP A 371 3.52 3.11 15.22
N HIS A 372 2.97 1.97 14.76
CA HIS A 372 1.85 1.86 13.82
C HIS A 372 1.99 2.70 12.52
N LYS A 373 3.20 3.17 12.21
CA LYS A 373 3.48 3.97 11.01
C LYS A 373 3.55 3.14 9.73
N PHE A 374 3.73 1.83 9.87
CA PHE A 374 3.98 0.90 8.78
C PHE A 374 2.99 -0.28 8.85
N GLU A 375 2.06 -0.33 7.91
CA GLU A 375 1.19 -1.50 7.71
C GLU A 375 1.94 -2.57 6.91
N GLY A 376 1.88 -3.83 7.36
CA GLY A 376 2.49 -4.96 6.66
C GLY A 376 1.61 -5.53 5.53
N LEU A 377 2.19 -6.43 4.73
CA LEU A 377 1.48 -7.14 3.66
C LEU A 377 0.26 -7.93 4.17
N GLU A 378 0.29 -8.46 5.38
CA GLU A 378 -0.84 -9.20 5.98
C GLU A 378 -2.03 -8.28 6.28
N THR A 379 -1.78 -7.08 6.79
CA THR A 379 -2.82 -6.08 7.03
C THR A 379 -3.50 -5.67 5.73
N LEU A 380 -2.72 -5.43 4.66
CA LEU A 380 -3.28 -5.13 3.34
C LEU A 380 -4.08 -6.30 2.77
N LEU A 381 -3.58 -7.53 2.93
CA LEU A 381 -4.30 -8.72 2.51
C LEU A 381 -5.66 -8.84 3.23
N GLY A 382 -5.72 -8.48 4.52
CA GLY A 382 -6.96 -8.40 5.29
C GLY A 382 -7.95 -7.41 4.66
N LYS A 383 -7.50 -6.18 4.40
CA LYS A 383 -8.32 -5.13 3.77
C LYS A 383 -8.86 -5.55 2.39
N PHE A 384 -8.08 -6.27 1.58
CA PHE A 384 -8.56 -6.80 0.30
C PHE A 384 -9.64 -7.87 0.45
N LYS A 385 -9.57 -8.71 1.48
CA LYS A 385 -10.61 -9.72 1.74
C LYS A 385 -11.90 -9.07 2.22
N GLU A 386 -11.80 -8.07 3.09
CA GLU A 386 -12.96 -7.33 3.62
C GLU A 386 -13.77 -6.61 2.51
N LEU A 387 -13.16 -6.32 1.36
CA LEU A 387 -13.86 -5.77 0.20
C LEU A 387 -14.89 -6.72 -0.45
N GLN A 388 -14.83 -8.03 -0.16
CA GLN A 388 -15.84 -8.98 -0.66
C GLN A 388 -17.18 -8.78 0.04
N ASP A 389 -17.18 -8.41 1.32
CA ASP A 389 -18.42 -8.34 2.12
C ASP A 389 -19.41 -7.29 1.59
N PRO A 390 -19.02 -6.04 1.26
CA PRO A 390 -19.94 -5.06 0.67
C PRO A 390 -20.50 -5.51 -0.67
N ILE A 391 -19.68 -6.13 -1.54
CA ILE A 391 -20.10 -6.63 -2.86
C ILE A 391 -21.18 -7.71 -2.70
N ASP A 392 -20.96 -8.64 -1.79
CA ASP A 392 -21.90 -9.72 -1.49
C ASP A 392 -23.21 -9.18 -0.89
N GLU A 393 -23.12 -8.16 -0.02
CA GLU A 393 -24.30 -7.49 0.53
C GLU A 393 -25.17 -6.83 -0.57
N TYR A 394 -24.54 -6.15 -1.54
CA TYR A 394 -25.27 -5.56 -2.67
C TYR A 394 -25.93 -6.61 -3.57
N LYS A 395 -25.24 -7.71 -3.87
CA LYS A 395 -25.80 -8.83 -4.63
C LYS A 395 -27.02 -9.43 -3.92
N GLN A 396 -26.94 -9.63 -2.60
CA GLN A 396 -28.07 -10.11 -1.80
C GLN A 396 -29.24 -9.11 -1.79
N LYS A 397 -28.98 -7.80 -1.65
CA LYS A 397 -30.04 -6.77 -1.70
C LYS A 397 -30.76 -6.77 -3.05
N LEU A 398 -30.03 -6.91 -4.17
CA LEU A 398 -30.61 -7.02 -5.50
C LEU A 398 -31.49 -8.27 -5.63
N GLU A 399 -31.00 -9.42 -5.18
CA GLU A 399 -31.74 -10.67 -5.29
C GLU A 399 -33.01 -10.67 -4.41
N ASN A 400 -32.92 -10.14 -3.20
CA ASN A 400 -34.06 -10.02 -2.29
C ASN A 400 -35.14 -9.05 -2.79
N ARG A 401 -34.75 -8.01 -3.54
CA ARG A 401 -35.68 -7.00 -4.07
C ARG A 401 -36.21 -7.33 -5.47
N LYS A 402 -35.60 -8.29 -6.17
CA LYS A 402 -35.93 -8.69 -7.55
C LYS A 402 -37.43 -8.84 -7.81
N GLN A 403 -38.14 -9.64 -7.01
CA GLN A 403 -39.57 -9.86 -7.24
C GLN A 403 -40.40 -8.59 -7.03
N ARG A 404 -40.04 -7.77 -6.03
CA ARG A 404 -40.72 -6.50 -5.76
C ARG A 404 -40.51 -5.51 -6.91
N VAL A 405 -39.27 -5.40 -7.40
CA VAL A 405 -38.91 -4.58 -8.55
C VAL A 405 -39.69 -5.01 -9.79
N THR A 406 -39.69 -6.30 -10.10
CA THR A 406 -40.44 -6.85 -11.24
C THR A 406 -41.93 -6.51 -11.16
N ASN A 407 -42.55 -6.67 -9.98
CA ASN A 407 -43.96 -6.37 -9.79
C ASN A 407 -44.29 -4.88 -10.00
N LEU A 408 -43.43 -3.97 -9.52
CA LEU A 408 -43.61 -2.52 -9.71
C LEU A 408 -43.52 -2.14 -11.20
N ILE A 409 -42.53 -2.68 -11.91
CA ILE A 409 -42.34 -2.45 -13.34
C ILE A 409 -43.55 -2.97 -14.14
N ILE A 410 -44.05 -4.16 -13.80
CA ILE A 410 -45.27 -4.71 -14.41
C ILE A 410 -46.46 -3.77 -14.19
N GLN A 411 -46.66 -3.27 -12.97
CA GLN A 411 -47.78 -2.38 -12.66
C GLN A 411 -47.72 -1.07 -13.45
N ASP A 412 -46.56 -0.42 -13.50
CA ASP A 412 -46.36 0.83 -14.24
C ASP A 412 -46.61 0.64 -15.74
N ILE A 413 -46.00 -0.38 -16.35
CA ILE A 413 -46.17 -0.66 -17.79
C ILE A 413 -47.62 -1.03 -18.12
N GLN A 414 -48.25 -1.87 -17.30
CA GLN A 414 -49.65 -2.26 -17.54
C GLN A 414 -50.62 -1.07 -17.41
N SER A 415 -50.31 -0.08 -16.55
CA SER A 415 -51.07 1.17 -16.47
C SER A 415 -50.93 2.00 -17.75
N ASP A 416 -49.71 2.13 -18.28
CA ASP A 416 -49.44 2.86 -19.52
C ASP A 416 -50.11 2.18 -20.73
N LEU A 417 -50.03 0.83 -20.80
CA LEU A 417 -50.69 0.04 -21.84
C LEU A 417 -52.22 0.18 -21.80
N LYS A 418 -52.84 0.10 -20.61
CA LYS A 418 -54.29 0.32 -20.43
C LYS A 418 -54.71 1.71 -20.91
N SER A 419 -53.95 2.74 -20.52
CA SER A 419 -54.22 4.12 -20.89
C SER A 419 -54.13 4.30 -22.41
N LYS A 420 -53.10 3.73 -23.04
CA LYS A 420 -52.93 3.83 -24.50
C LYS A 420 -54.00 3.07 -25.28
N LEU A 421 -54.39 1.90 -24.79
CA LEU A 421 -55.42 1.09 -25.42
C LEU A 421 -56.81 1.74 -25.28
N LEU A 422 -57.08 2.43 -24.18
CA LEU A 422 -58.30 3.23 -24.01
C LEU A 422 -58.36 4.44 -24.96
N GLU A 423 -57.23 5.13 -25.17
CA GLU A 423 -57.10 6.20 -26.18
C GLU A 423 -57.41 5.67 -27.58
N TRP A 424 -56.80 4.54 -27.96
CA TRP A 424 -57.10 3.87 -29.22
C TRP A 424 -58.56 3.45 -29.35
N ASN A 425 -59.17 2.96 -28.28
CA ASN A 425 -60.58 2.61 -28.27
C ASN A 425 -61.48 3.81 -28.58
N GLN A 426 -61.20 4.97 -27.99
CA GLN A 426 -61.95 6.21 -28.29
C GLN A 426 -61.79 6.66 -29.74
N ILE A 427 -60.61 6.46 -30.34
CA ILE A 427 -60.37 6.76 -31.76
C ILE A 427 -61.18 5.83 -32.65
N VAL A 428 -61.24 4.53 -32.34
CA VAL A 428 -62.03 3.56 -33.10
C VAL A 428 -63.53 3.87 -32.98
N GLU A 429 -64.01 4.21 -31.78
CA GLU A 429 -65.41 4.59 -31.53
C GLU A 429 -65.82 5.86 -32.30
N SER A 430 -64.95 6.88 -32.35
CA SER A 430 -65.26 8.15 -33.02
C SER A 430 -65.06 8.13 -34.54
N SER A 431 -64.01 7.45 -35.03
CA SER A 431 -63.66 7.44 -36.46
C SER A 431 -64.23 6.24 -37.23
N LYS A 432 -64.69 5.20 -36.53
CA LYS A 432 -65.08 3.89 -37.08
C LYS A 432 -64.00 3.16 -37.87
N ASN A 433 -62.76 3.65 -37.86
CA ASN A 433 -61.64 3.04 -38.56
C ASN A 433 -60.90 2.07 -37.64
N THR A 434 -60.56 0.90 -38.17
CA THR A 434 -59.76 -0.12 -37.48
C THR A 434 -58.31 0.35 -37.33
N ILE A 435 -57.69 0.08 -36.19
CA ILE A 435 -56.25 0.28 -36.00
C ILE A 435 -55.52 -1.03 -36.31
N ASP A 436 -54.57 -0.96 -37.24
CA ASP A 436 -53.79 -2.12 -37.68
C ASP A 436 -52.89 -2.69 -36.56
N SER A 437 -52.79 -4.01 -36.55
CA SER A 437 -51.98 -4.78 -35.59
C SER A 437 -50.49 -4.39 -35.60
N ASN A 438 -49.88 -4.09 -36.75
CA ASN A 438 -48.46 -3.73 -36.82
C ASN A 438 -48.17 -2.39 -36.15
N LYS A 439 -49.07 -1.42 -36.34
CA LYS A 439 -48.99 -0.11 -35.71
C LYS A 439 -49.15 -0.23 -34.20
N MET A 440 -50.08 -1.07 -33.74
CA MET A 440 -50.27 -1.35 -32.31
C MET A 440 -49.05 -2.04 -31.70
N ASN A 441 -48.55 -3.11 -32.32
CA ASN A 441 -47.36 -3.85 -31.87
C ASN A 441 -46.15 -2.92 -31.72
N THR A 442 -45.90 -2.05 -32.71
CA THR A 442 -44.77 -1.12 -32.68
C THR A 442 -44.83 -0.18 -31.48
N GLU A 443 -45.98 0.43 -31.21
CA GLU A 443 -46.13 1.37 -30.11
C GLU A 443 -46.19 0.69 -28.74
N ILE A 444 -46.83 -0.48 -28.63
CA ILE A 444 -46.85 -1.30 -27.42
C ILE A 444 -45.43 -1.71 -27.03
N ASN A 445 -44.64 -2.22 -27.98
CA ASN A 445 -43.28 -2.66 -27.70
C ASN A 445 -42.39 -1.49 -27.25
N LYS A 446 -42.55 -0.29 -27.83
CA LYS A 446 -41.87 0.93 -27.35
C LYS A 446 -42.25 1.29 -25.92
N ILE A 447 -43.53 1.17 -25.54
CA ILE A 447 -43.99 1.42 -24.17
C ILE A 447 -43.33 0.44 -23.20
N ILE A 448 -43.32 -0.86 -23.56
CA ILE A 448 -42.70 -1.90 -22.75
C ILE A 448 -41.19 -1.65 -22.61
N GLU A 449 -40.47 -1.38 -23.70
CA GLU A 449 -39.02 -1.13 -23.68
C GLU A 449 -38.66 0.09 -22.84
N LYS A 450 -39.35 1.20 -23.05
CA LYS A 450 -39.14 2.42 -22.26
C LYS A 450 -39.48 2.21 -20.78
N GLY A 451 -40.55 1.48 -20.50
CA GLY A 451 -41.00 1.19 -19.15
C GLY A 451 -40.04 0.27 -18.39
N ILE A 452 -39.52 -0.77 -19.05
CA ILE A 452 -38.49 -1.67 -18.47
C ILE A 452 -37.24 -0.86 -18.18
N ASN A 453 -36.74 -0.07 -19.14
CA ASN A 453 -35.51 0.71 -18.96
C ASN A 453 -35.63 1.72 -17.83
N LYS A 454 -36.72 2.48 -17.80
CA LYS A 454 -37.02 3.45 -16.73
C LYS A 454 -37.16 2.75 -15.37
N GLY A 455 -37.88 1.64 -15.33
CA GLY A 455 -38.15 0.88 -14.11
C GLY A 455 -36.89 0.27 -13.51
N ILE A 456 -36.06 -0.39 -14.32
CA ILE A 456 -34.78 -0.94 -13.90
C ILE A 456 -33.85 0.17 -13.43
N ASN A 457 -33.67 1.25 -14.20
CA ASN A 457 -32.79 2.34 -13.80
C ASN A 457 -33.23 2.96 -12.47
N LYS A 458 -34.53 3.19 -12.26
CA LYS A 458 -35.06 3.72 -10.99
C LYS A 458 -34.82 2.79 -9.81
N GLU A 459 -35.14 1.51 -9.97
CA GLU A 459 -35.09 0.55 -8.87
C GLU A 459 -33.65 0.13 -8.55
N VAL A 460 -32.80 -0.03 -9.56
CA VAL A 460 -31.36 -0.26 -9.36
C VAL A 460 -30.71 0.99 -8.78
N ALA A 461 -31.06 2.20 -9.22
CA ALA A 461 -30.56 3.44 -8.59
C ALA A 461 -30.98 3.58 -7.11
N SER A 462 -32.11 2.98 -6.71
CA SER A 462 -32.53 2.95 -5.29
C SER A 462 -31.72 1.98 -4.41
N ILE A 463 -30.95 1.09 -5.04
CA ILE A 463 -30.09 0.10 -4.38
C ILE A 463 -28.62 0.50 -4.52
N ILE A 464 -28.25 1.01 -5.68
CA ILE A 464 -26.92 1.47 -6.09
C ILE A 464 -27.04 2.96 -6.45
N GLU A 465 -26.77 3.82 -5.48
CA GLU A 465 -26.86 5.28 -5.65
C GLU A 465 -25.96 5.77 -6.80
N GLY A 466 -26.49 6.50 -7.79
CA GLY A 466 -25.70 6.96 -8.94
C GLY A 466 -25.56 5.96 -10.09
N TYR A 467 -26.29 4.83 -10.05
CA TYR A 467 -26.40 3.95 -11.21
C TYR A 467 -27.16 4.64 -12.37
N SER A 468 -26.46 4.89 -13.47
CA SER A 468 -27.02 5.29 -14.75
C SER A 468 -26.51 4.34 -15.84
N ASN A 469 -27.42 3.65 -16.51
CA ASN A 469 -27.09 2.81 -17.64
C ASN A 469 -27.97 3.18 -18.83
N ASP A 470 -27.33 3.70 -19.87
CA ASP A 470 -27.97 4.11 -21.13
C ASP A 470 -28.16 2.93 -22.10
N SER A 471 -27.53 1.78 -21.81
CA SER A 471 -27.55 0.61 -22.69
C SER A 471 -28.16 -0.60 -22.01
N ILE A 472 -29.47 -0.76 -22.18
CA ILE A 472 -30.14 -2.05 -22.01
C ILE A 472 -30.38 -2.62 -23.41
N LYS A 473 -30.12 -3.92 -23.59
CA LYS A 473 -30.32 -4.64 -24.86
C LYS A 473 -31.77 -4.48 -25.34
N SER A 474 -31.97 -4.37 -26.66
CA SER A 474 -33.31 -4.37 -27.25
C SER A 474 -34.05 -5.64 -26.84
N ILE A 475 -35.34 -5.51 -26.55
CA ILE A 475 -36.19 -6.63 -26.15
C ILE A 475 -36.10 -7.75 -27.19
N SER A 476 -35.84 -8.97 -26.73
CA SER A 476 -35.73 -10.15 -27.60
C SER A 476 -37.10 -10.70 -28.04
N SER A 477 -38.12 -10.43 -27.24
CA SER A 477 -39.47 -10.99 -27.34
C SER A 477 -40.55 -9.92 -27.49
N LEU A 478 -41.27 -9.91 -28.61
CA LEU A 478 -42.28 -8.90 -28.92
C LEU A 478 -43.69 -9.38 -28.58
N VAL A 479 -44.54 -8.47 -28.11
CA VAL A 479 -45.98 -8.76 -27.97
C VAL A 479 -46.62 -8.81 -29.35
N THR A 480 -47.58 -9.73 -29.51
CA THR A 480 -48.44 -9.80 -30.70
C THR A 480 -49.89 -9.56 -30.29
N VAL A 481 -50.45 -8.42 -30.68
CA VAL A 481 -51.86 -8.09 -30.49
C VAL A 481 -52.66 -8.14 -31.79
N GLN A 482 -53.95 -8.48 -31.68
CA GLN A 482 -54.90 -8.38 -32.78
C GLN A 482 -55.23 -6.91 -33.09
N SER A 483 -55.78 -6.65 -34.27
CA SER A 483 -56.26 -5.31 -34.65
C SER A 483 -57.42 -4.86 -33.74
N LEU A 484 -57.46 -3.56 -33.43
CA LEU A 484 -58.54 -2.96 -32.65
C LEU A 484 -59.60 -2.40 -33.60
N GLY A 485 -60.83 -2.89 -33.50
CA GLY A 485 -61.92 -2.53 -34.41
C GLY A 485 -63.29 -2.60 -33.76
N LYS A 486 -64.30 -2.13 -34.52
CA LYS A 486 -65.70 -2.33 -34.17
C LYS A 486 -66.04 -3.81 -34.15
N ASN A 487 -66.80 -4.21 -33.14
CA ASN A 487 -67.33 -5.56 -33.01
C ASN A 487 -68.82 -5.54 -33.33
N TYR A 488 -69.29 -6.53 -34.09
CA TYR A 488 -70.68 -6.61 -34.54
C TYR A 488 -71.28 -7.96 -34.20
N GLU A 489 -72.49 -7.97 -33.67
CA GLU A 489 -73.31 -9.17 -33.57
C GLU A 489 -74.30 -9.22 -34.73
N GLU A 490 -74.36 -10.36 -35.39
CA GLU A 490 -75.35 -10.63 -36.44
C GLU A 490 -76.59 -11.26 -35.80
N VAL A 491 -77.71 -10.53 -35.83
CA VAL A 491 -79.00 -11.03 -35.34
C VAL A 491 -79.90 -11.27 -36.53
N GLU A 492 -80.34 -12.52 -36.70
CA GLU A 492 -81.35 -12.86 -37.69
C GLU A 492 -82.71 -12.31 -37.25
N HIS A 493 -83.18 -11.29 -37.95
CA HIS A 493 -84.51 -10.74 -37.76
C HIS A 493 -85.41 -11.24 -38.89
N SER A 494 -86.39 -12.09 -38.53
CA SER A 494 -87.38 -12.55 -39.48
C SER A 494 -88.72 -11.85 -39.26
N TYR A 495 -89.23 -11.19 -40.30
CA TYR A 495 -90.55 -10.60 -40.30
C TYR A 495 -91.42 -11.19 -41.41
N LYS A 496 -92.73 -11.23 -41.16
CA LYS A 496 -93.71 -11.83 -42.07
C LYS A 496 -94.49 -10.74 -42.77
N GLU A 497 -94.24 -10.55 -44.06
CA GLU A 497 -95.02 -9.64 -44.89
C GLU A 497 -96.22 -10.39 -45.49
N ARG A 498 -97.42 -9.81 -45.38
CA ARG A 498 -98.66 -10.36 -45.92
C ARG A 498 -99.00 -9.64 -47.21
N ILE A 499 -98.75 -10.27 -48.34
CA ILE A 499 -99.14 -9.75 -49.64
C ILE A 499 -100.46 -10.39 -50.11
N LEU A 500 -101.32 -9.57 -50.72
CA LEU A 500 -102.53 -10.03 -51.39
C LEU A 500 -102.14 -10.53 -52.79
N VAL A 501 -102.25 -11.85 -53.00
CA VAL A 501 -101.98 -12.47 -54.30
C VAL A 501 -103.30 -12.96 -54.87
N GLU A 502 -103.54 -12.70 -56.15
CA GLU A 502 -104.72 -13.19 -56.85
C GLU A 502 -104.79 -14.72 -56.80
N ARG A 503 -105.99 -15.26 -56.59
CA ARG A 503 -106.28 -16.70 -56.54
C ARG A 503 -107.53 -17.03 -57.35
N ASP A 504 -107.63 -18.30 -57.71
CA ASP A 504 -108.82 -18.83 -58.34
C ASP A 504 -110.03 -18.79 -57.39
N PRO A 505 -111.25 -18.56 -57.92
CA PRO A 505 -112.49 -18.57 -57.15
C PRO A 505 -112.78 -19.97 -56.58
N ASP A 506 -113.14 -20.03 -55.30
CA ASP A 506 -113.33 -21.29 -54.56
C ASP A 506 -114.80 -21.51 -54.20
N GLY A 507 -115.30 -22.72 -54.45
CA GLY A 507 -116.72 -23.05 -54.36
C GLY A 507 -117.61 -22.49 -55.50
N TRP A 508 -118.86 -22.97 -55.54
CA TRP A 508 -119.80 -22.71 -56.64
C TRP A 508 -120.23 -21.22 -56.75
N TRP A 509 -120.33 -20.52 -55.61
CA TRP A 509 -120.74 -19.11 -55.53
C TRP A 509 -119.65 -18.11 -55.95
N GLU A 510 -118.37 -18.42 -55.72
CA GLU A 510 -117.27 -17.54 -56.16
C GLU A 510 -117.01 -17.71 -57.66
N LYS A 511 -117.13 -18.93 -58.19
CA LYS A 511 -116.97 -19.21 -59.63
C LYS A 511 -117.99 -18.48 -60.51
N THR A 512 -119.25 -18.38 -60.05
CA THR A 512 -120.30 -17.62 -60.75
C THR A 512 -120.02 -16.13 -60.74
N ARG A 513 -119.51 -15.58 -59.64
CA ARG A 513 -119.16 -14.15 -59.51
C ARG A 513 -117.89 -13.76 -60.27
N SER A 514 -116.93 -14.68 -60.38
CA SER A 514 -115.72 -14.48 -61.19
C SER A 514 -116.04 -14.37 -62.69
N PHE A 515 -117.06 -15.10 -63.18
CA PHE A 515 -117.56 -14.98 -64.56
C PHE A 515 -118.09 -13.57 -64.90
N PHE A 516 -118.47 -12.76 -63.89
CA PHE A 516 -118.86 -11.35 -64.04
C PHE A 516 -117.71 -10.36 -63.75
N GLY A 517 -116.46 -10.80 -63.82
CA GLY A 517 -115.27 -9.94 -63.76
C GLY A 517 -114.75 -9.63 -62.35
N LYS A 518 -115.17 -10.36 -61.31
CA LYS A 518 -114.57 -10.24 -59.97
C LYS A 518 -113.32 -11.11 -59.83
N THR A 519 -112.22 -10.48 -59.41
CA THR A 519 -110.98 -11.14 -59.00
C THR A 519 -111.00 -11.45 -57.51
N TYR A 520 -110.40 -12.57 -57.14
CA TYR A 520 -110.34 -13.05 -55.75
C TYR A 520 -108.89 -13.07 -55.29
N TYR A 521 -108.64 -12.68 -54.05
CA TYR A 521 -107.30 -12.64 -53.48
C TYR A 521 -107.18 -13.61 -52.31
N ARG A 522 -105.99 -14.18 -52.13
CA ARG A 522 -105.60 -14.84 -50.89
C ARG A 522 -104.39 -14.15 -50.30
N THR A 523 -104.33 -14.14 -48.98
CA THR A 523 -103.16 -13.65 -48.27
C THR A 523 -102.05 -14.69 -48.39
N ARG A 524 -100.95 -14.35 -49.07
CA ARG A 524 -99.74 -15.16 -49.06
C ARG A 524 -98.78 -14.51 -48.06
N THR A 525 -98.33 -15.28 -47.09
CA THR A 525 -97.32 -14.81 -46.13
C THR A 525 -95.94 -15.14 -46.70
N ILE A 526 -95.10 -14.13 -46.88
CA ILE A 526 -93.69 -14.29 -47.25
C ILE A 526 -92.86 -13.99 -45.99
N THR A 527 -91.97 -14.90 -45.64
CA THR A 527 -91.02 -14.69 -44.53
C THR A 527 -89.77 -14.06 -45.11
N HIS A 528 -89.49 -12.82 -44.73
CA HIS A 528 -88.22 -12.16 -45.00
C HIS A 528 -87.29 -12.42 -43.81
N THR A 529 -86.06 -12.87 -44.08
CA THR A 529 -85.01 -13.01 -43.06
C THR A 529 -83.93 -12.00 -43.42
N GLU A 530 -83.72 -11.02 -42.55
CA GLU A 530 -82.67 -10.02 -42.69
C GLU A 530 -81.65 -10.23 -41.58
N ILE A 531 -80.37 -10.18 -41.94
CA ILE A 531 -79.27 -10.20 -40.98
C ILE A 531 -79.01 -8.76 -40.55
N LEU A 532 -79.40 -8.43 -39.30
CA LEU A 532 -79.10 -7.14 -38.71
C LEU A 532 -77.71 -7.19 -38.07
N LYS A 533 -76.80 -6.33 -38.56
CA LYS A 533 -75.50 -6.12 -37.92
C LYS A 533 -75.63 -5.08 -36.82
N ILE A 534 -75.62 -5.53 -35.58
CA ILE A 534 -75.71 -4.69 -34.39
C ILE A 534 -74.30 -4.36 -33.92
N ASP A 535 -73.98 -3.08 -33.83
CA ASP A 535 -72.72 -2.58 -33.24
C ASP A 535 -72.74 -2.83 -31.73
N VAL A 536 -71.88 -3.75 -31.27
CA VAL A 536 -71.76 -4.12 -29.84
C VAL A 536 -70.54 -3.45 -29.18
N GLY A 537 -69.96 -2.44 -29.82
CA GLY A 537 -68.79 -1.71 -29.34
C GLY A 537 -67.51 -2.14 -30.06
N THR A 538 -66.44 -2.44 -29.31
CA THR A 538 -65.14 -2.84 -29.87
C THR A 538 -64.63 -4.13 -29.23
N ASN A 539 -63.65 -4.78 -29.87
CA ASN A 539 -62.92 -5.93 -29.30
C ASN A 539 -61.85 -5.55 -28.25
N VAL A 540 -62.00 -4.37 -27.62
CA VAL A 540 -60.98 -3.78 -26.73
C VAL A 540 -60.65 -4.66 -25.52
N ASN A 541 -61.64 -5.36 -24.96
CA ASN A 541 -61.44 -6.20 -23.78
C ASN A 541 -60.60 -7.44 -24.08
N ASP A 542 -60.85 -8.09 -25.23
CA ASP A 542 -60.10 -9.28 -25.66
C ASP A 542 -58.64 -8.92 -25.97
N VAL A 543 -58.44 -7.78 -26.64
CA VAL A 543 -57.10 -7.25 -26.92
C VAL A 543 -56.38 -6.89 -25.63
N LEU A 544 -57.08 -6.27 -24.66
CA LEU A 544 -56.51 -5.90 -23.37
C LEU A 544 -56.07 -7.12 -22.56
N GLU A 545 -56.92 -8.14 -22.44
CA GLU A 545 -56.62 -9.34 -21.66
C GLU A 545 -55.40 -10.08 -22.23
N SER A 546 -55.37 -10.26 -23.56
CA SER A 546 -54.24 -10.87 -24.26
C SER A 546 -52.95 -10.07 -24.08
N LEU A 547 -53.02 -8.74 -24.22
CA LEU A 547 -51.89 -7.83 -24.04
C LEU A 547 -51.33 -7.88 -22.62
N LEU A 548 -52.17 -7.85 -21.59
CA LEU A 548 -51.73 -7.86 -20.19
C LEU A 548 -51.05 -9.17 -19.81
N ASN A 549 -51.55 -10.31 -20.32
CA ASN A 549 -50.96 -11.62 -20.08
C ASN A 549 -49.61 -11.79 -20.79
N GLN A 550 -49.53 -11.44 -22.07
CA GLN A 550 -48.28 -11.51 -22.84
C GLN A 550 -47.22 -10.56 -22.30
N SER A 551 -47.59 -9.30 -22.02
CA SER A 551 -46.66 -8.30 -21.49
C SER A 551 -46.09 -8.70 -20.14
N ARG A 552 -46.90 -9.27 -19.22
CA ARG A 552 -46.42 -9.76 -17.92
C ARG A 552 -45.27 -10.76 -18.10
N ALA A 553 -45.46 -11.79 -18.91
CA ALA A 553 -44.46 -12.84 -19.11
C ALA A 553 -43.14 -12.29 -19.69
N ILE A 554 -43.25 -11.40 -20.69
CA ILE A 554 -42.10 -10.75 -21.34
C ILE A 554 -41.36 -9.87 -20.34
N ILE A 555 -42.07 -9.01 -19.61
CA ILE A 555 -41.46 -8.11 -18.61
C ILE A 555 -40.76 -8.93 -17.52
N GLU A 556 -41.38 -10.01 -17.05
CA GLU A 556 -40.78 -10.84 -16.00
C GLU A 556 -39.45 -11.48 -16.43
N GLN A 557 -39.39 -11.97 -17.67
CA GLN A 557 -38.20 -12.57 -18.23
C GLN A 557 -37.09 -11.53 -18.47
N GLU A 558 -37.43 -10.40 -19.10
CA GLU A 558 -36.46 -9.37 -19.45
C GLU A 558 -35.91 -8.65 -18.21
N VAL A 559 -36.74 -8.37 -17.19
CA VAL A 559 -36.26 -7.79 -15.92
C VAL A 559 -35.32 -8.75 -15.19
N LYS A 560 -35.63 -10.05 -15.15
CA LYS A 560 -34.74 -11.05 -14.54
C LYS A 560 -33.40 -11.14 -15.28
N ALA A 561 -33.42 -11.12 -16.61
CA ALA A 561 -32.21 -11.15 -17.42
C ALA A 561 -31.35 -9.90 -17.23
N ALA A 562 -31.98 -8.71 -17.23
CA ALA A 562 -31.28 -7.44 -17.05
C ALA A 562 -30.64 -7.31 -15.66
N LEU A 563 -31.33 -7.70 -14.58
CA LEU A 563 -30.74 -7.67 -13.23
C LEU A 563 -29.53 -8.61 -13.12
N LEU A 564 -29.58 -9.78 -13.76
CA LEU A 564 -28.47 -10.73 -13.79
C LEU A 564 -27.29 -10.21 -14.64
N ASP A 565 -27.58 -9.51 -15.73
CA ASP A 565 -26.56 -8.87 -16.56
C ASP A 565 -25.87 -7.71 -15.82
N ILE A 566 -26.63 -6.91 -15.04
CA ILE A 566 -26.08 -5.88 -14.17
C ILE A 566 -25.15 -6.50 -13.12
N GLN A 567 -25.57 -7.58 -12.46
CA GLN A 567 -24.71 -8.27 -11.49
C GLN A 567 -23.38 -8.73 -12.11
N LYS A 568 -23.42 -9.21 -13.36
CA LYS A 568 -22.23 -9.68 -14.10
C LYS A 568 -21.37 -8.54 -14.64
N GLN A 569 -21.95 -7.47 -15.16
CA GLN A 569 -21.18 -6.41 -15.80
C GLN A 569 -20.59 -5.43 -14.78
N TYR A 570 -21.31 -5.16 -13.70
CA TYR A 570 -20.93 -4.16 -12.72
C TYR A 570 -19.96 -4.72 -11.66
N PHE A 571 -20.23 -5.88 -11.05
CA PHE A 571 -19.40 -6.40 -9.95
C PHE A 571 -18.22 -7.26 -10.42
N LEU A 572 -18.33 -7.98 -11.55
CA LEU A 572 -17.28 -8.91 -12.00
C LEU A 572 -15.90 -8.25 -12.19
N PRO A 573 -15.77 -7.02 -12.72
CA PRO A 573 -14.49 -6.35 -12.79
C PRO A 573 -13.86 -6.09 -11.40
N GLN A 574 -14.68 -5.71 -10.42
CA GLN A 574 -14.26 -5.43 -9.04
C GLN A 574 -13.82 -6.72 -8.33
N GLU A 575 -14.60 -7.80 -8.46
CA GLU A 575 -14.26 -9.11 -7.89
C GLU A 575 -12.98 -9.69 -8.49
N LYS A 576 -12.80 -9.56 -9.81
CA LYS A 576 -11.58 -10.01 -10.49
C LYS A 576 -10.35 -9.24 -9.99
N TYR A 577 -10.50 -7.94 -9.72
CA TYR A 577 -9.44 -7.12 -9.16
C TYR A 577 -9.06 -7.57 -7.75
N ILE A 578 -10.05 -7.71 -6.85
CA ILE A 578 -9.83 -8.16 -5.47
C ILE A 578 -9.15 -9.53 -5.45
N ALA A 579 -9.62 -10.48 -6.25
CA ALA A 579 -9.03 -11.82 -6.32
C ALA A 579 -7.57 -11.79 -6.84
N THR A 580 -7.28 -10.96 -7.84
CA THR A 580 -5.93 -10.82 -8.40
C THR A 580 -4.96 -10.24 -7.36
N MET A 581 -5.36 -9.16 -6.69
CA MET A 581 -4.54 -8.52 -5.65
C MET A 581 -4.35 -9.43 -4.43
N THR A 582 -5.40 -10.11 -3.98
CA THR A 582 -5.33 -11.09 -2.90
C THR A 582 -4.33 -12.20 -3.21
N ASN A 583 -4.42 -12.79 -4.41
CA ASN A 583 -3.51 -13.85 -4.84
C ASN A 583 -2.07 -13.35 -4.94
N MET A 584 -1.87 -12.14 -5.48
CA MET A 584 -0.54 -11.55 -5.60
C MET A 584 0.08 -11.29 -4.22
N LEU A 585 -0.66 -10.69 -3.28
CA LEU A 585 -0.16 -10.42 -1.94
C LEU A 585 0.15 -11.73 -1.20
N GLN A 586 -0.70 -12.76 -1.33
CA GLN A 586 -0.43 -14.08 -0.77
C GLN A 586 0.83 -14.73 -1.33
N ASP A 587 1.01 -14.67 -2.66
CA ASP A 587 2.19 -15.20 -3.33
C ASP A 587 3.46 -14.43 -2.89
N SER A 588 3.42 -13.10 -2.84
CA SER A 588 4.52 -12.28 -2.33
C SER A 588 4.88 -12.61 -0.88
N ILE A 589 3.90 -12.74 0.02
CA ILE A 589 4.13 -13.14 1.41
C ILE A 589 4.79 -14.52 1.45
N GLN A 590 4.30 -15.48 0.66
CA GLN A 590 4.86 -16.83 0.64
C GLN A 590 6.31 -16.85 0.10
N GLN A 591 6.58 -16.09 -0.95
CA GLN A 591 7.93 -15.96 -1.51
C GLN A 591 8.88 -15.32 -0.49
N LEU A 592 8.48 -14.20 0.16
CA LEU A 592 9.27 -13.56 1.21
C LEU A 592 9.57 -14.52 2.38
N ARG A 593 8.60 -15.30 2.83
CA ARG A 593 8.82 -16.31 3.89
C ARG A 593 9.86 -17.36 3.50
N ARG A 594 9.92 -17.78 2.23
CA ARG A 594 10.92 -18.73 1.73
C ARG A 594 12.33 -18.13 1.65
N LEU A 595 12.44 -16.80 1.58
CA LEU A 595 13.73 -16.10 1.55
C LEU A 595 14.37 -15.97 2.92
N LYS A 596 13.61 -16.21 4.00
CA LYS A 596 14.17 -16.26 5.36
C LYS A 596 15.26 -17.34 5.44
N TYR A 597 16.31 -17.02 6.17
CA TYR A 597 17.37 -17.97 6.49
C TYR A 597 16.91 -18.89 7.63
N GLU A 598 17.02 -20.20 7.42
CA GLU A 598 16.68 -21.22 8.43
C GLU A 598 17.74 -21.30 9.54
N ASP A 599 18.99 -21.00 9.22
CA ASP A 599 20.16 -21.08 10.12
C ASP A 599 20.62 -19.70 10.66
N ALA A 600 19.71 -18.72 10.79
CA ALA A 600 20.03 -17.36 11.24
C ALA A 600 20.10 -17.19 12.76
#